data_AF-A0A5S3SD83-F1
#
_entry.id   AF-A0A5S3SD83-F1
#
_cell.length_a   1.000
_cell.length_b   1.000
_cell.length_c   1.000
_cell.angle_alpha   90.00
_cell.angle_beta   90.00
_cell.angle_gamma   90.00
#
_symmetry.space_group_name_H-M   'P 1'
#
loop_
_entity.id
_entity.type
_entity.pdbx_description
1 polymer ?
#
loop_
_entity_poly.entity_id
_entity_poly.type
_entity_poly.pdbx_seq_one_letter_code
_entity_poly.pdbx_strand_id
1 'polypeptide(L)'
;MVSEQQAVAEAKNTSFMARFGRRNVILLTSVVVVLAVIATLTSQVISWNEADERLVHQSAFTGNLTVINQAGPYLKAFGTTSAYKKVISINFTGDSSATASAIVPLIPIRFLDTTTGGARGVSRFRLPGNVPASESGALRGLLKIHEEFGSQETLISNLLMRATTENVKASARMMSVEQHYSGGNGQLSQDFSDQLTNGIFVTEQIISTGERDKTDDLSNLSKQQRVTINIKMDDEGNPLRNAPILGSYGITVVDASIIDIDYE
;
A
#
# COMPACT_ATOMS: atom_id res chain seq x y z
N MET A 1 17.41 -69.45 15.17
CA MET A 1 18.24 -68.29 14.77
C MET A 1 17.58 -66.92 14.98
N VAL A 2 16.25 -66.81 15.12
CA VAL A 2 15.57 -65.51 15.35
C VAL A 2 15.45 -65.13 16.84
N SER A 3 15.40 -66.10 17.76
CA SER A 3 15.25 -65.83 19.20
C SER A 3 16.52 -65.32 19.91
N GLU A 4 17.72 -65.67 19.42
CA GLU A 4 18.99 -65.22 20.00
C GLU A 4 19.30 -63.76 19.68
N GLN A 5 18.89 -63.25 18.52
CA GLN A 5 19.14 -61.85 18.15
C GLN A 5 18.27 -60.85 18.92
N GLN A 6 17.05 -61.23 19.31
CA GLN A 6 16.21 -60.39 20.18
C GLN A 6 16.73 -60.32 21.62
N ALA A 7 17.22 -61.44 22.17
CA ALA A 7 17.82 -61.47 23.50
C ALA A 7 19.12 -60.64 23.59
N VAL A 8 19.94 -60.63 22.54
CA VAL A 8 21.17 -59.83 22.48
C VAL A 8 20.87 -58.33 22.30
N ALA A 9 19.79 -57.96 21.60
CA ALA A 9 19.37 -56.57 21.44
C ALA A 9 18.79 -55.97 22.74
N GLU A 10 17.98 -56.70 23.49
CA GLU A 10 17.49 -56.28 24.81
C GLU A 10 18.62 -56.25 25.86
N ALA A 11 19.55 -57.21 25.83
CA ALA A 11 20.73 -57.21 26.70
C ALA A 11 21.67 -56.01 26.45
N LYS A 12 21.78 -55.56 25.19
CA LYS A 12 22.58 -54.38 24.84
C LYS A 12 21.89 -53.06 25.23
N ASN A 13 20.56 -53.00 25.14
CA ASN A 13 19.77 -51.83 25.60
C ASN A 13 19.76 -51.72 27.14
N THR A 14 19.62 -52.84 27.84
CA THR A 14 19.71 -52.89 29.30
C THR A 14 21.13 -52.63 29.79
N SER A 15 22.18 -53.06 29.08
CA SER A 15 23.58 -52.81 29.50
C SER A 15 24.06 -51.37 29.25
N PHE A 16 23.53 -50.68 28.23
CA PHE A 16 23.78 -49.25 28.04
C PHE A 16 23.07 -48.41 29.12
N MET A 17 21.86 -48.80 29.49
CA MET A 17 21.09 -48.20 30.60
C MET A 17 21.63 -48.58 31.99
N ALA A 18 22.38 -49.68 32.13
CA ALA A 18 22.96 -50.12 33.40
C ALA A 18 24.31 -49.46 33.73
N ARG A 19 25.02 -48.90 32.73
CA ARG A 19 26.32 -48.21 32.94
C ARG A 19 26.19 -46.76 33.37
N PHE A 20 25.04 -46.13 33.14
CA PHE A 20 24.71 -44.81 33.68
C PHE A 20 23.57 -44.99 34.67
N GLY A 21 23.86 -44.86 35.97
CA GLY A 21 22.84 -45.00 37.02
C GLY A 21 21.60 -44.17 36.67
N ARG A 22 20.40 -44.71 36.92
CA ARG A 22 19.09 -44.11 36.53
C ARG A 22 19.00 -42.59 36.76
N ARG A 23 19.67 -42.08 37.81
CA ARG A 23 19.80 -40.65 38.12
C ARG A 23 20.52 -39.83 37.03
N ASN A 24 21.58 -40.36 36.42
CA ASN A 24 22.31 -39.71 35.33
C ASN A 24 21.52 -39.73 34.02
N VAL A 25 20.71 -40.77 33.77
CA VAL A 25 19.82 -40.84 32.60
C VAL A 25 18.68 -39.84 32.71
N ILE A 26 18.09 -39.67 33.89
CA ILE A 26 17.06 -38.65 34.16
C ILE A 26 17.64 -37.24 34.05
N LEU A 27 18.85 -37.01 34.57
CA LEU A 27 19.55 -35.73 34.42
C LEU A 27 19.85 -35.42 32.95
N LEU A 28 20.38 -36.37 32.18
CA LEU A 28 20.64 -36.21 30.75
C LEU A 28 19.36 -35.92 29.94
N THR A 29 18.28 -36.64 30.20
CA THR A 29 16.99 -36.38 29.52
C THR A 29 16.41 -35.02 29.89
N SER A 30 16.49 -34.60 31.16
CA SER A 30 16.06 -33.27 31.57
C SER A 30 16.86 -32.14 30.90
N VAL A 31 18.17 -32.30 30.75
CA VAL A 31 19.04 -31.33 30.08
C VAL A 31 18.71 -31.25 28.58
N VAL A 32 18.44 -32.38 27.94
CA VAL A 32 18.03 -32.42 26.52
C VAL A 32 16.67 -31.75 26.30
N VAL A 33 15.70 -31.98 27.20
CA VAL A 33 14.39 -31.30 27.13
C VAL A 33 14.54 -29.80 27.34
N VAL A 34 15.33 -29.37 28.32
CA VAL A 34 15.60 -27.93 28.56
C VAL A 34 16.31 -27.30 27.36
N LEU A 35 17.29 -27.97 26.75
CA LEU A 35 17.95 -27.48 25.53
C LEU A 35 16.99 -27.42 24.33
N ALA A 36 16.09 -28.39 24.18
CA ALA A 36 15.07 -28.37 23.13
C ALA A 36 14.08 -27.23 23.34
N VAL A 37 13.66 -26.98 24.58
CA VAL A 37 12.80 -25.83 24.94
C VAL A 37 13.53 -24.50 24.71
N ILE A 38 14.82 -24.41 25.04
CA ILE A 38 15.61 -23.22 24.75
C ILE A 38 15.75 -23.02 23.24
N ALA A 39 15.99 -24.07 22.46
CA ALA A 39 16.11 -23.98 21.00
C ALA A 39 14.79 -23.58 20.33
N THR A 40 13.64 -24.05 20.82
CA THR A 40 12.33 -23.62 20.30
C THR A 40 12.01 -22.18 20.69
N LEU A 41 12.39 -21.76 21.90
CA LEU A 41 12.26 -20.36 22.35
C LEU A 41 13.19 -19.42 21.59
N THR A 42 14.45 -19.79 21.31
CA THR A 42 15.37 -18.94 20.53
C THR A 42 14.98 -18.84 19.06
N SER A 43 14.40 -19.90 18.48
CA SER A 43 13.86 -19.86 17.12
C SER A 43 12.65 -18.92 16.99
N GLN A 44 11.89 -18.66 18.06
CA GLN A 44 10.79 -17.68 18.05
C GLN A 44 11.28 -16.24 18.19
N VAL A 45 12.52 -16.05 18.65
CA VAL A 45 13.11 -14.75 19.02
C VAL A 45 14.00 -14.18 17.92
N ILE A 46 14.47 -14.99 16.97
CA ILE A 46 15.32 -14.53 15.86
C ILE A 46 14.48 -14.51 14.59
N SER A 47 14.29 -13.32 14.02
CA SER A 47 13.60 -13.13 12.75
C SER A 47 14.54 -12.48 11.73
N TRP A 48 14.34 -12.84 10.47
CA TRP A 48 15.11 -12.37 9.34
C TRP A 48 14.36 -11.22 8.68
N ASN A 49 15.06 -10.12 8.39
CA ASN A 49 14.52 -9.02 7.61
C ASN A 49 15.07 -9.07 6.18
N GLU A 50 14.17 -9.05 5.19
CA GLU A 50 14.52 -8.97 3.77
C GLU A 50 14.87 -7.53 3.37
N ALA A 51 15.69 -7.36 2.33
CA ALA A 51 16.29 -6.08 1.99
C ALA A 51 15.29 -5.06 1.38
N ASP A 52 14.16 -5.52 0.85
CA ASP A 52 13.11 -4.71 0.22
C ASP A 52 11.98 -4.29 1.18
N GLU A 53 12.01 -4.79 2.42
CA GLU A 53 11.01 -4.55 3.44
C GLU A 53 11.53 -3.67 4.59
N ARG A 54 10.59 -3.09 5.33
CA ARG A 54 10.78 -2.41 6.61
C ARG A 54 9.88 -3.09 7.62
N LEU A 55 10.46 -3.54 8.72
CA LEU A 55 9.71 -4.22 9.76
C LEU A 55 9.34 -3.22 10.85
N VAL A 56 8.06 -3.13 11.16
CA VAL A 56 7.59 -2.45 12.36
C VAL A 56 7.42 -3.50 13.44
N HIS A 57 8.25 -3.41 14.48
CA HIS A 57 8.18 -4.28 15.65
C HIS A 57 7.43 -3.55 16.76
N GLN A 58 6.39 -4.19 17.28
CA GLN A 58 5.60 -3.73 18.43
C GLN A 58 5.91 -4.64 19.62
N SER A 59 6.53 -4.08 20.67
CA SER A 59 6.82 -4.86 21.89
C SER A 59 5.52 -5.21 22.63
N ALA A 60 5.29 -6.49 22.94
CA ALA A 60 4.09 -6.92 23.65
C ALA A 60 4.05 -6.47 25.13
N PHE A 61 5.20 -6.08 25.69
CA PHE A 61 5.30 -5.68 27.10
C PHE A 61 5.21 -4.17 27.32
N THR A 62 5.69 -3.37 26.35
CA THR A 62 5.73 -1.89 26.48
C THR A 62 4.85 -1.15 25.48
N GLY A 63 4.33 -1.82 24.44
CA GLY A 63 3.57 -1.16 23.38
C GLY A 63 4.40 -0.26 22.46
N ASN A 64 5.71 -0.11 22.72
CA ASN A 64 6.61 0.73 21.93
C ASN A 64 6.77 0.18 20.51
N LEU A 65 6.62 1.07 19.53
CA LEU A 65 6.80 0.79 18.11
C LEU A 65 8.21 1.18 17.68
N THR A 66 8.96 0.22 17.12
CA THR A 66 10.31 0.42 16.60
C THR A 66 10.37 -0.04 15.17
N VAL A 67 10.91 0.78 14.26
CA VAL A 67 11.14 0.39 12.86
C VAL A 67 12.55 -0.15 12.71
N ILE A 68 12.65 -1.36 12.20
CA ILE A 68 13.91 -2.02 11.85
C ILE A 68 14.09 -1.84 10.33
N ASN A 69 15.08 -1.02 9.97
CA ASN A 69 15.30 -0.57 8.60
C ASN A 69 16.54 -1.24 7.95
N GLN A 70 17.33 -2.01 8.72
CA GLN A 70 18.52 -2.71 8.26
C GLN A 70 18.22 -4.18 7.98
N ALA A 71 18.79 -4.71 6.88
CA ALA A 71 18.76 -6.13 6.57
C ALA A 71 19.71 -6.87 7.52
N GLY A 72 19.24 -7.95 8.13
CA GLY A 72 20.02 -8.71 9.12
C GLY A 72 19.15 -9.36 10.19
N PRO A 73 19.74 -10.26 11.01
CA PRO A 73 19.03 -10.88 12.11
C PRO A 73 18.74 -9.85 13.20
N TYR A 74 17.50 -9.77 13.66
CA TYR A 74 17.11 -8.95 14.80
C TYR A 74 16.45 -9.78 15.90
N LEU A 75 16.71 -9.36 17.14
CA LEU A 75 16.10 -9.94 18.34
C LEU A 75 14.67 -9.42 18.46
N LYS A 76 13.72 -10.28 18.08
CA LYS A 76 12.29 -10.11 18.33
C LYS A 76 12.03 -10.39 19.81
N ALA A 77 12.22 -9.38 20.65
CA ALA A 77 11.95 -9.45 22.09
C ALA A 77 10.43 -9.42 22.33
N PHE A 78 9.76 -10.56 22.14
CA PHE A 78 8.34 -10.82 22.42
C PHE A 78 7.42 -9.69 21.92
N GLY A 79 7.25 -9.60 20.61
CA GLY A 79 6.41 -8.59 19.96
C GLY A 79 5.79 -9.09 18.65
N THR A 80 4.80 -8.39 18.12
CA THR A 80 4.31 -8.61 16.75
C THR A 80 5.21 -7.87 15.77
N THR A 81 5.43 -8.46 14.59
CA THR A 81 6.18 -7.79 13.52
C THR A 81 5.28 -7.67 12.31
N SER A 82 5.12 -6.45 11.79
CA SER A 82 4.42 -6.19 10.54
C SER A 82 5.42 -5.71 9.49
N ALA A 83 5.45 -6.39 8.35
CA ALA A 83 6.32 -6.04 7.23
C ALA A 83 5.65 -5.03 6.31
N TYR A 84 6.41 -4.01 5.92
CA TYR A 84 6.02 -3.00 4.95
C TYR A 84 7.05 -2.92 3.83
N LYS A 85 6.60 -3.14 2.60
CA LYS A 85 7.39 -2.93 1.38
C LYS A 85 7.74 -1.45 1.23
N LYS A 86 8.97 -1.18 0.82
CA LYS A 86 9.44 0.21 0.60
C LYS A 86 8.68 0.93 -0.51
N VAL A 87 8.24 0.18 -1.52
CA VAL A 87 7.46 0.66 -2.66
C VAL A 87 6.24 -0.23 -2.83
N ILE A 88 5.07 0.40 -2.98
CA ILE A 88 3.79 -0.25 -3.20
C ILE A 88 3.28 0.16 -4.57
N SER A 89 2.94 -0.83 -5.39
CA SER A 89 2.35 -0.61 -6.72
C SER A 89 0.91 -1.09 -6.74
N ILE A 90 0.00 -0.19 -7.13
CA ILE A 90 -1.42 -0.45 -7.39
C ILE A 90 -1.62 -0.45 -8.90
N ASN A 91 -2.09 -1.58 -9.43
CA ASN A 91 -2.47 -1.69 -10.84
C ASN A 91 -3.99 -1.88 -10.90
N PHE A 92 -4.69 -1.01 -11.63
CA PHE A 92 -6.14 -1.04 -11.76
C PHE A 92 -6.55 -1.46 -13.19
N THR A 93 -6.07 -2.62 -13.63
CA THR A 93 -6.27 -3.11 -15.00
C THR A 93 -7.46 -4.07 -15.13
N GLY A 94 -7.99 -4.60 -14.02
CA GLY A 94 -8.99 -5.68 -14.01
C GLY A 94 -8.51 -7.03 -14.50
N ASP A 95 -7.26 -7.13 -14.97
CA ASP A 95 -6.66 -8.38 -15.40
C ASP A 95 -5.79 -8.96 -14.27
N SER A 96 -6.04 -10.24 -13.97
CA SER A 96 -5.30 -11.06 -13.01
C SER A 96 -3.82 -11.28 -13.34
N SER A 97 -3.35 -10.89 -14.53
CA SER A 97 -1.98 -11.17 -15.01
C SER A 97 -0.90 -10.16 -14.57
N ALA A 98 -1.24 -9.06 -13.90
CA ALA A 98 -0.29 -7.99 -13.59
C ALA A 98 0.54 -8.22 -12.30
N THR A 99 1.87 -8.09 -12.39
CA THR A 99 2.77 -8.14 -11.22
C THR A 99 2.64 -6.85 -10.38
N ALA A 100 1.69 -6.82 -9.44
CA ALA A 100 1.40 -5.68 -8.56
C ALA A 100 1.40 -6.11 -7.08
N SER A 101 1.58 -5.15 -6.16
CA SER A 101 1.30 -5.41 -4.73
C SER A 101 -0.20 -5.46 -4.45
N ALA A 102 -1.02 -4.82 -5.29
CA ALA A 102 -2.47 -4.97 -5.32
C ALA A 102 -2.98 -4.81 -6.75
N ILE A 103 -3.72 -5.82 -7.23
CA ILE A 103 -4.48 -5.77 -8.49
C ILE A 103 -5.90 -5.41 -8.13
N VAL A 104 -6.39 -4.31 -8.71
CA VAL A 104 -7.72 -3.76 -8.45
C VAL A 104 -8.54 -3.84 -9.74
N PRO A 105 -9.87 -4.05 -9.65
CA PRO A 105 -10.74 -3.86 -10.80
C PRO A 105 -10.60 -2.46 -11.41
N LEU A 106 -11.11 -2.29 -12.63
CA LEU A 106 -11.12 -1.00 -13.31
C LEU A 106 -11.81 0.04 -12.42
N ILE A 107 -11.26 1.25 -12.40
CA ILE A 107 -11.84 2.34 -11.61
C ILE A 107 -12.95 2.99 -12.43
N PRO A 108 -14.22 2.96 -11.98
CA PRO A 108 -15.30 3.60 -12.71
C PRO A 108 -15.13 5.12 -12.65
N ILE A 109 -15.08 5.75 -13.82
CA ILE A 109 -14.97 7.18 -14.01
C ILE A 109 -16.17 7.73 -14.78
N ARG A 110 -16.37 9.04 -14.65
CA ARG A 110 -17.34 9.80 -15.43
C ARG A 110 -16.69 11.08 -15.91
N PHE A 111 -16.77 11.32 -17.21
CA PHE A 111 -16.28 12.54 -17.86
C PHE A 111 -17.25 13.71 -17.66
N LEU A 112 -16.81 14.90 -18.06
CA LEU A 112 -17.57 16.14 -17.93
C LEU A 112 -18.94 16.09 -18.60
N ASP A 113 -19.04 15.41 -19.74
CA ASP A 113 -20.22 15.21 -20.57
C ASP A 113 -21.14 14.08 -20.07
N THR A 114 -20.89 13.56 -18.87
CA THR A 114 -21.62 12.47 -18.19
C THR A 114 -21.38 11.05 -18.71
N THR A 115 -20.59 10.90 -19.78
CA THR A 115 -20.13 9.61 -20.29
C THR A 115 -19.32 8.85 -19.23
N THR A 116 -19.61 7.56 -19.08
CA THR A 116 -18.95 6.66 -18.11
C THR A 116 -17.93 5.76 -18.78
N GLY A 117 -16.97 5.27 -18.00
CA GLY A 117 -15.99 4.29 -18.45
C GLY A 117 -15.18 3.73 -17.28
N GLY A 118 -14.40 2.69 -17.55
CA GLY A 118 -13.45 2.09 -16.62
C GLY A 118 -12.02 2.54 -16.94
N ALA A 119 -11.41 3.28 -16.02
CA ALA A 119 -10.00 3.65 -16.17
C ALA A 119 -9.09 2.46 -15.87
N ARG A 120 -8.04 2.30 -16.68
CA ARG A 120 -6.92 1.37 -16.49
C ARG A 120 -5.62 2.14 -16.33
N GLY A 121 -4.78 1.70 -15.41
CA GLY A 121 -3.54 2.41 -15.10
C GLY A 121 -2.78 1.85 -13.91
N VAL A 122 -1.77 2.62 -13.51
CA VAL A 122 -0.84 2.26 -12.44
C VAL A 122 -0.59 3.45 -11.52
N SER A 123 -0.42 3.16 -10.23
CA SER A 123 0.06 4.11 -9.24
C SER A 123 1.12 3.44 -8.38
N ARG A 124 2.29 4.06 -8.26
CA ARG A 124 3.41 3.59 -7.45
C ARG A 124 3.70 4.59 -6.35
N PHE A 125 3.74 4.09 -5.13
CA PHE A 125 3.96 4.87 -3.93
C PHE A 125 5.22 4.40 -3.24
N ARG A 126 6.01 5.33 -2.74
CA ARG A 126 7.15 5.05 -1.87
C ARG A 126 6.79 5.47 -0.45
N LEU A 127 6.90 4.51 0.47
CA LEU A 127 6.67 4.75 1.88
C LEU A 127 7.83 5.54 2.49
N PRO A 128 7.53 6.44 3.46
CA PRO A 128 8.55 7.19 4.17
C PRO A 128 9.55 6.25 4.84
N GLY A 129 10.78 6.76 4.99
CA GLY A 129 11.78 6.10 5.84
C GLY A 129 11.36 6.07 7.31
N ASN A 130 12.17 5.40 8.14
CA ASN A 130 12.04 5.52 9.58
C ASN A 130 12.41 6.94 10.00
N VAL A 131 11.43 7.69 10.50
CA VAL A 131 11.68 8.96 11.21
C VAL A 131 11.31 8.68 12.66
N PRO A 132 12.27 8.72 13.59
CA PRO A 132 11.98 8.49 15.01
C PRO A 132 10.93 9.49 15.50
N ALA A 133 10.16 9.07 16.51
CA ALA A 133 9.18 9.94 17.14
C ALA A 133 9.85 11.24 17.60
N SER A 134 9.17 12.37 17.37
CA SER A 134 9.63 13.67 17.87
C SER A 134 9.75 13.63 19.39
N GLU A 135 10.57 14.48 20.01
CA GLU A 135 10.70 14.61 21.48
C GLU A 135 9.34 14.83 22.18
N SER A 136 8.34 15.29 21.44
CA SER A 136 6.93 15.44 21.84
C SER A 136 6.09 14.15 21.84
N GLY A 137 6.68 12.98 21.54
CA GLY A 137 5.98 11.69 21.48
C GLY A 137 5.15 11.47 20.21
N ALA A 138 5.11 12.42 19.28
CA ALA A 138 4.37 12.28 18.03
C ALA A 138 5.09 11.30 17.08
N LEU A 139 4.41 10.21 16.71
CA LEU A 139 4.91 9.26 15.71
C LEU A 139 5.01 9.93 14.33
N ARG A 140 6.07 9.60 13.57
CA ARG A 140 6.32 10.14 12.23
C ARG A 140 6.64 9.02 11.25
N GLY A 141 6.46 9.33 9.96
CA GLY A 141 6.76 8.39 8.87
C GLY A 141 6.01 7.07 9.02
N LEU A 142 6.75 5.96 8.93
CA LEU A 142 6.17 4.61 8.95
C LEU A 142 5.47 4.26 10.28
N LEU A 143 5.90 4.84 11.40
CA LEU A 143 5.29 4.57 12.71
C LEU A 143 3.86 5.08 12.80
N LYS A 144 3.62 6.31 12.31
CA LYS A 144 2.28 6.89 12.23
C LYS A 144 1.36 6.08 11.30
N ILE A 145 1.90 5.63 10.18
CA ILE A 145 1.19 4.76 9.23
C ILE A 145 0.78 3.46 9.91
N HIS A 146 1.70 2.82 10.64
CA HIS A 146 1.39 1.56 11.31
C HIS A 146 0.41 1.72 12.47
N GLU A 147 0.50 2.82 13.23
CA GLU A 147 -0.47 3.13 14.29
C GLU A 147 -1.90 3.29 13.74
N GLU A 148 -2.06 3.97 12.61
CA GLU A 148 -3.39 4.24 12.06
C GLU A 148 -3.97 3.07 11.26
N PHE A 149 -3.14 2.36 10.48
CA PHE A 149 -3.60 1.31 9.58
C PHE A 149 -3.35 -0.11 10.07
N GLY A 150 -2.41 -0.33 11.00
CA GLY A 150 -2.09 -1.64 11.58
C GLY A 150 -1.34 -2.61 10.65
N SER A 151 -1.66 -2.64 9.35
CA SER A 151 -0.99 -3.49 8.36
C SER A 151 -0.81 -2.78 7.01
N GLN A 152 -0.01 -3.41 6.13
CA GLN A 152 0.16 -2.90 4.77
C GLN A 152 -1.11 -3.06 3.93
N GLU A 153 -1.84 -4.15 4.12
CA GLU A 153 -3.09 -4.44 3.39
C GLU A 153 -4.13 -3.36 3.67
N THR A 154 -4.30 -3.00 4.94
CA THR A 154 -5.24 -1.95 5.36
C THR A 154 -4.80 -0.56 4.87
N LEU A 155 -3.50 -0.28 4.86
CA LEU A 155 -2.96 0.95 4.26
C LEU A 155 -3.30 1.02 2.76
N ILE A 156 -3.14 -0.09 2.03
CA ILE A 156 -3.44 -0.16 0.60
C ILE A 156 -4.93 0.08 0.38
N SER A 157 -5.81 -0.65 1.08
CA SER A 157 -7.26 -0.58 0.85
C SER A 157 -7.87 0.76 1.27
N ASN A 158 -7.46 1.29 2.43
CA ASN A 158 -8.16 2.41 3.05
C ASN A 158 -7.60 3.77 2.62
N LEU A 159 -6.29 3.85 2.37
CA LEU A 159 -5.64 5.11 2.00
C LEU A 159 -5.25 5.14 0.53
N LEU A 160 -4.38 4.23 0.08
CA LEU A 160 -3.77 4.34 -1.25
C LEU A 160 -4.80 4.12 -2.36
N MET A 161 -5.61 3.06 -2.27
CA MET A 161 -6.65 2.76 -3.26
C MET A 161 -7.73 3.84 -3.30
N ARG A 162 -8.12 4.35 -2.14
CA ARG A 162 -9.07 5.47 -2.03
C ARG A 162 -8.50 6.74 -2.68
N ALA A 163 -7.26 7.10 -2.34
CA ALA A 163 -6.59 8.27 -2.90
C ALA A 163 -6.45 8.15 -4.43
N THR A 164 -5.98 7.01 -4.95
CA THR A 164 -5.93 6.76 -6.39
C THR A 164 -7.31 6.91 -7.03
N THR A 165 -8.33 6.26 -6.48
CA THR A 165 -9.70 6.29 -7.02
C THR A 165 -10.28 7.70 -7.10
N GLU A 166 -10.17 8.47 -6.01
CA GLU A 166 -10.72 9.83 -5.96
C GLU A 166 -9.96 10.77 -6.91
N ASN A 167 -8.64 10.64 -7.02
CA ASN A 167 -7.85 11.46 -7.94
C ASN A 167 -8.13 11.12 -9.40
N VAL A 168 -8.19 9.83 -9.78
CA VAL A 168 -8.55 9.41 -11.15
C VAL A 168 -9.93 9.97 -11.53
N LYS A 169 -10.91 9.85 -10.63
CA LYS A 169 -12.27 10.39 -10.87
C LYS A 169 -12.28 11.91 -10.98
N ALA A 170 -11.51 12.61 -10.15
CA ALA A 170 -11.41 14.06 -10.19
C ALA A 170 -10.80 14.53 -11.52
N SER A 171 -9.73 13.89 -11.98
CA SER A 171 -9.09 14.19 -13.26
C SER A 171 -10.01 13.91 -14.45
N ALA A 172 -10.74 12.80 -14.45
CA ALA A 172 -11.69 12.48 -15.51
C ALA A 172 -12.81 13.52 -15.65
N ARG A 173 -13.31 14.07 -14.52
CA ARG A 173 -14.37 15.09 -14.52
C ARG A 173 -13.95 16.43 -15.12
N MET A 174 -12.65 16.67 -15.28
CA MET A 174 -12.12 17.91 -15.85
C MET A 174 -12.05 17.88 -17.38
N MET A 175 -12.25 16.71 -17.99
CA MET A 175 -12.12 16.49 -19.42
C MET A 175 -13.45 16.01 -20.01
N SER A 176 -13.77 16.43 -21.25
CA SER A 176 -14.88 15.84 -22.01
C SER A 176 -14.43 14.57 -22.73
N VAL A 177 -15.37 13.65 -23.01
CA VAL A 177 -15.04 12.43 -23.74
C VAL A 177 -14.45 12.73 -25.14
N GLU A 178 -14.94 13.76 -25.82
CA GLU A 178 -14.43 14.14 -27.15
C GLU A 178 -12.99 14.63 -27.10
N GLN A 179 -12.62 15.34 -26.04
CA GLN A 179 -11.22 15.75 -25.81
C GLN A 179 -10.33 14.54 -25.56
N HIS A 180 -10.81 13.54 -24.80
CA HIS A 180 -10.08 12.30 -24.58
C HIS A 180 -9.84 11.56 -25.89
N TYR A 181 -10.90 11.33 -26.68
CA TYR A 181 -10.80 10.68 -28.00
C TYR A 181 -9.90 11.41 -28.99
N SER A 182 -9.81 12.74 -28.89
CA SER A 182 -8.96 13.57 -29.75
C SER A 182 -7.47 13.56 -29.34
N GLY A 183 -7.05 12.61 -28.48
CA GLY A 183 -5.68 12.46 -28.00
C GLY A 183 -5.44 12.99 -26.58
N GLY A 184 -6.50 13.29 -25.83
CA GLY A 184 -6.42 13.83 -24.46
C GLY A 184 -5.93 12.85 -23.39
N ASN A 185 -5.67 11.58 -23.70
CA ASN A 185 -5.23 10.59 -22.70
C ASN A 185 -3.93 11.00 -21.97
N GLY A 186 -3.00 11.65 -22.68
CA GLY A 186 -1.77 12.18 -22.07
C GLY A 186 -2.07 13.26 -21.03
N GLN A 187 -3.00 14.18 -21.33
CA GLN A 187 -3.43 15.21 -20.40
C GLN A 187 -4.15 14.61 -19.19
N LEU A 188 -5.03 13.63 -19.40
CA LEU A 188 -5.72 12.93 -18.31
C LEU A 188 -4.72 12.26 -17.36
N SER A 189 -3.71 11.60 -17.91
CA SER A 189 -2.64 10.97 -17.12
C SER A 189 -1.80 11.99 -16.37
N GLN A 190 -1.54 13.16 -16.96
CA GLN A 190 -0.78 14.22 -16.32
C GLN A 190 -1.57 14.88 -15.19
N ASP A 191 -2.85 15.17 -15.41
CA ASP A 191 -3.77 15.70 -14.40
C ASP A 191 -3.94 14.73 -13.23
N PHE A 192 -3.99 13.43 -13.52
CA PHE A 192 -4.04 12.39 -12.50
C PHE A 192 -2.77 12.37 -11.65
N SER A 193 -1.59 12.37 -12.28
CA SER A 193 -0.31 12.37 -11.57
C SER A 193 -0.14 13.62 -10.71
N ASP A 194 -0.50 14.78 -11.25
CA ASP A 194 -0.45 16.06 -10.55
C ASP A 194 -1.40 16.10 -9.35
N GLN A 195 -2.67 15.72 -9.52
CA GLN A 195 -3.63 15.74 -8.43
C GLN A 195 -3.31 14.71 -7.35
N LEU A 196 -2.83 13.53 -7.73
CA LEU A 196 -2.40 12.51 -6.75
C LEU A 196 -1.20 12.98 -5.91
N THR A 197 -0.31 13.79 -6.49
CA THR A 197 0.89 14.30 -5.84
C THR A 197 0.60 15.55 -5.00
N ASN A 198 -0.10 16.52 -5.59
CA ASN A 198 -0.25 17.88 -5.07
C ASN A 198 -1.62 18.14 -4.44
N GLY A 199 -2.57 17.22 -4.60
CA GLY A 199 -3.95 17.36 -4.14
C GLY A 199 -4.92 17.72 -5.26
N ILE A 200 -6.18 17.35 -5.03
CA ILE A 200 -7.29 17.51 -5.97
C ILE A 200 -7.59 18.99 -6.19
N PHE A 201 -7.79 19.38 -7.44
CA PHE A 201 -8.18 20.75 -7.80
C PHE A 201 -9.55 21.11 -7.25
N VAL A 202 -9.69 22.33 -6.73
CA VAL A 202 -11.01 22.92 -6.46
C VAL A 202 -11.51 23.53 -7.75
N THR A 203 -12.58 22.95 -8.29
CA THR A 203 -13.13 23.34 -9.59
C THR A 203 -14.49 24.00 -9.47
N GLU A 204 -14.82 24.82 -10.46
CA GLU A 204 -16.16 25.38 -10.67
C GLU A 204 -16.64 25.10 -12.09
N GLN A 205 -17.92 24.80 -12.22
CA GLN A 205 -18.56 24.54 -13.50
C GLN A 205 -19.10 25.84 -14.06
N ILE A 206 -18.51 26.32 -15.15
CA ILE A 206 -19.00 27.51 -15.86
C ILE A 206 -19.85 27.03 -17.03
N ILE A 207 -21.13 27.38 -17.00
CA ILE A 207 -22.05 27.14 -18.10
C ILE A 207 -21.99 28.37 -19.00
N SER A 208 -21.15 28.29 -20.03
CA SER A 208 -21.11 29.33 -21.05
C SER A 208 -22.30 29.13 -22.00
N THR A 209 -23.30 30.00 -21.88
CA THR A 209 -24.37 30.12 -22.86
C THR A 209 -23.83 31.03 -23.94
N GLY A 210 -23.40 30.49 -25.08
CA GLY A 210 -22.86 31.32 -26.15
C GLY A 210 -23.88 32.36 -26.60
N GLU A 211 -23.66 33.63 -26.26
CA GLU A 211 -24.15 34.72 -27.09
C GLU A 211 -23.25 34.74 -28.33
N ARG A 212 -23.72 34.11 -29.41
CA ARG A 212 -23.25 34.47 -30.73
C ARG A 212 -23.64 35.93 -30.93
N ASP A 213 -22.67 36.78 -31.26
CA ASP A 213 -22.90 38.13 -31.72
C ASP A 213 -24.09 38.13 -32.68
N LYS A 214 -25.09 38.97 -32.35
CA LYS A 214 -26.26 39.20 -33.20
C LYS A 214 -25.79 39.86 -34.49
N THR A 215 -25.38 39.06 -35.45
CA THR A 215 -25.47 39.44 -36.85
C THR A 215 -25.96 38.24 -37.63
N ASP A 216 -27.10 38.47 -38.26
CA ASP A 216 -27.73 37.71 -39.31
C ASP A 216 -28.78 36.65 -38.96
N ASP A 217 -29.84 36.77 -39.75
CA ASP A 217 -31.13 36.12 -39.72
C ASP A 217 -31.05 34.59 -39.82
N LEU A 218 -32.10 33.93 -39.33
CA LEU A 218 -32.45 32.53 -39.63
C LEU A 218 -31.49 31.44 -39.08
N SER A 219 -31.58 31.14 -37.79
CA SER A 219 -31.64 29.73 -37.36
C SER A 219 -32.05 29.59 -35.89
N ASN A 220 -33.18 28.92 -35.66
CA ASN A 220 -33.51 28.31 -34.36
C ASN A 220 -32.65 27.05 -34.13
N LEU A 221 -31.33 27.16 -34.32
CA LEU A 221 -30.40 26.09 -34.02
C LEU A 221 -29.93 26.26 -32.57
N SER A 222 -30.39 25.32 -31.75
CA SER A 222 -30.02 25.04 -30.36
C SER A 222 -28.78 25.80 -29.87
N LYS A 223 -29.00 26.67 -28.86
CA LYS A 223 -27.91 27.21 -28.04
C LYS A 223 -27.18 26.04 -27.38
N GLN A 224 -26.08 25.59 -27.98
CA GLN A 224 -25.21 24.58 -27.37
C GLN A 224 -24.58 25.19 -26.12
N GLN A 225 -25.08 24.79 -24.96
CA GLN A 225 -24.46 25.11 -23.68
C GLN A 225 -23.12 24.39 -23.61
N ARG A 226 -22.02 25.14 -23.58
CA ARG A 226 -20.69 24.56 -23.36
C ARG A 226 -20.40 24.63 -21.89
N VAL A 227 -20.33 23.45 -21.27
CA VAL A 227 -19.85 23.30 -19.91
C VAL A 227 -18.32 23.29 -19.97
N THR A 228 -17.68 24.16 -19.22
CA THR A 228 -16.23 24.15 -19.04
C THR A 228 -15.92 24.13 -17.55
N ILE A 229 -14.92 23.35 -17.17
CA ILE A 229 -14.41 23.34 -15.81
C ILE A 229 -13.33 24.39 -15.69
N ASN A 230 -13.52 25.33 -14.76
CA ASN A 230 -12.49 26.29 -14.39
C ASN A 230 -11.88 25.87 -13.04
N ILE A 231 -10.55 25.93 -12.95
CA ILE A 231 -9.85 25.68 -11.68
C ILE A 231 -9.86 26.99 -10.90
N LYS A 232 -10.33 26.95 -9.65
CA LYS A 232 -10.28 28.13 -8.79
C LYS A 232 -8.85 28.49 -8.49
N MET A 233 -8.54 29.78 -8.53
CA MET A 233 -7.24 30.30 -8.14
C MET A 233 -7.35 30.91 -6.74
N ASP A 234 -6.26 30.87 -5.98
CA ASP A 234 -6.12 31.64 -4.75
C ASP A 234 -5.78 33.12 -5.06
N ASP A 235 -5.68 33.93 -4.01
CA ASP A 235 -5.38 35.37 -4.11
C ASP A 235 -3.97 35.65 -4.70
N GLU A 236 -3.11 34.63 -4.77
CA GLU A 236 -1.76 34.68 -5.32
C GLU A 236 -1.69 34.18 -6.77
N GLY A 237 -2.82 33.71 -7.32
CA GLY A 237 -2.94 33.18 -8.68
C GLY A 237 -2.54 31.71 -8.82
N ASN A 238 -2.32 30.98 -7.72
CA ASN A 238 -2.04 29.55 -7.76
C ASN A 238 -3.34 28.74 -7.80
N PRO A 239 -3.35 27.55 -8.44
CA PRO A 239 -4.50 26.65 -8.40
C PRO A 239 -4.85 26.24 -6.97
N LEU A 240 -6.08 26.51 -6.56
CA LEU A 240 -6.59 26.10 -5.25
C LEU A 240 -6.78 24.58 -5.22
N ARG A 241 -6.24 23.94 -4.19
CA ARG A 241 -6.24 22.48 -4.03
C ARG A 241 -6.69 22.07 -2.64
N ASN A 242 -7.33 20.91 -2.57
CA ASN A 242 -7.49 20.21 -1.31
C ASN A 242 -6.15 19.64 -0.84
N ALA A 243 -5.90 19.64 0.47
CA ALA A 243 -4.65 19.15 1.02
C ALA A 243 -4.36 17.69 0.60
N PRO A 244 -3.11 17.37 0.17
CA PRO A 244 -2.76 16.03 -0.27
C PRO A 244 -2.76 15.06 0.92
N ILE A 245 -3.69 14.10 0.92
CA ILE A 245 -3.82 13.12 2.00
C ILE A 245 -2.55 12.29 2.20
N LEU A 246 -1.85 11.94 1.11
CA LEU A 246 -0.62 11.14 1.11
C LEU A 246 0.57 11.90 1.74
N GLY A 247 0.66 13.21 1.51
CA GLY A 247 1.72 14.06 2.05
C GLY A 247 1.71 14.12 3.58
N SER A 248 0.53 14.02 4.21
CA SER A 248 0.38 14.02 5.67
C SER A 248 1.00 12.80 6.37
N TYR A 249 1.25 11.73 5.61
CA TYR A 249 1.95 10.51 6.03
C TYR A 249 3.39 10.44 5.53
N GLY A 250 3.85 11.42 4.75
CA GLY A 250 5.16 11.38 4.10
C GLY A 250 5.27 10.34 2.99
N ILE A 251 4.14 9.90 2.43
CA ILE A 251 4.10 8.97 1.28
C ILE A 251 4.34 9.79 0.01
N THR A 252 5.32 9.38 -0.79
CA THR A 252 5.65 10.05 -2.06
C THR A 252 5.14 9.24 -3.24
N VAL A 253 4.52 9.91 -4.21
CA VAL A 253 4.15 9.31 -5.50
C VAL A 253 5.41 9.17 -6.35
N VAL A 254 5.66 7.96 -6.86
CA VAL A 254 6.82 7.66 -7.73
C VAL A 254 6.41 7.69 -9.19
N ASP A 255 5.24 7.13 -9.47
CA ASP A 255 4.69 7.00 -10.81
C ASP A 255 3.18 6.95 -10.69
N ALA A 256 2.48 7.60 -11.62
CA ALA A 256 1.04 7.65 -11.68
C ALA A 256 0.66 7.90 -13.14
N SER A 257 0.02 6.91 -13.75
CA SER A 257 -0.36 7.01 -15.16
C SER A 257 -1.65 6.27 -15.49
N ILE A 258 -2.38 6.83 -16.45
CA ILE A 258 -3.54 6.20 -17.07
C ILE A 258 -3.05 5.56 -18.38
N ILE A 259 -3.26 4.25 -18.49
CA ILE A 259 -2.89 3.47 -19.67
C ILE A 259 -3.99 3.61 -20.72
N ASP A 260 -5.24 3.35 -20.32
CA ASP A 260 -6.37 3.29 -21.24
C ASP A 260 -7.71 3.48 -20.51
N ILE A 261 -8.76 3.81 -21.25
CA ILE A 261 -10.14 3.93 -20.76
C ILE A 261 -11.03 2.96 -21.54
N ASP A 262 -11.70 2.08 -20.81
CA ASP A 262 -12.69 1.14 -21.34
C ASP A 262 -14.07 1.81 -21.29
N TYR A 263 -14.66 2.11 -22.44
CA TYR A 263 -15.95 2.79 -22.51
C TYR A 263 -17.11 1.80 -22.46
N GLU A 264 -18.18 2.17 -21.77
CA GLU A 264 -19.44 1.40 -21.74
C GLU A 264 -20.38 1.73 -22.91
#